data_AF-A0A969P502-F1
#
_entry.id   AF-A0A969P502-F1
#
_cell.length_a   1.000
_cell.length_b   1.000
_cell.length_c   1.000
_cell.angle_alpha   90.00
_cell.angle_beta   90.00
_cell.angle_gamma   90.00
#
_symmetry.space_group_name_H-M   'P 1'
#
loop_
_entity.id
_entity.type
_entity.pdbx_description
1 polymer ?
#
loop_
_entity_poly.entity_id
_entity_poly.type
_entity_poly.pdbx_seq_one_letter_code
_entity_poly.pdbx_strand_id
1 'polypeptide(L)' 'MKLLGAQVMLTGIQPQIAQTLVHLGVELRDIITRGSLQAGIAEVLVRSSLR' A
#
# COMPACT_ATOMS: atom_id res chain seq x y z
N MET A 1 -7.05 -5.79 -3.84
CA MET A 1 -8.42 -5.33 -3.50
C MET A 1 -8.85 -4.18 -4.42
N LYS A 2 -10.02 -4.31 -5.06
CA LYS A 2 -10.78 -3.23 -5.71
C LYS A 2 -12.26 -3.51 -5.45
N LEU A 3 -12.83 -2.94 -4.39
CA LEU A 3 -14.23 -3.21 -4.05
C LEU A 3 -15.19 -2.16 -4.64
N LEU A 4 -14.69 -0.98 -5.05
CA LEU A 4 -15.51 0.14 -5.55
C LEU A 4 -14.81 0.98 -6.64
N GLY A 5 -13.92 0.38 -7.42
CA GLY A 5 -13.09 1.12 -8.38
C GLY A 5 -11.93 1.93 -7.75
N ALA A 6 -11.89 2.05 -6.42
CA ALA A 6 -10.77 2.65 -5.71
C ALA A 6 -9.54 1.72 -5.67
N GLN A 7 -8.37 2.28 -5.92
CA GLN A 7 -7.08 1.63 -5.66
C GLN A 7 -6.66 1.92 -4.22
N VAL A 8 -6.23 0.89 -3.48
CA VAL A 8 -5.81 1.02 -2.08
C VAL A 8 -4.29 0.87 -2.00
N MET A 9 -3.65 1.72 -1.21
CA MET A 9 -2.24 1.66 -0.85
C MET A 9 -2.11 1.73 0.68
N LEU A 10 -1.17 0.97 1.23
CA LEU A 10 -0.85 0.97 2.65
C LEU A 10 0.42 1.80 2.90
N THR A 11 0.37 2.75 3.83
CA THR A 11 1.51 3.61 4.15
C THR A 11 1.85 3.59 5.62
N GLY A 12 3.13 3.66 5.96
CA GLY A 12 3.59 3.83 7.35
C GLY A 12 3.45 2.58 8.23
N ILE A 13 3.28 1.40 7.64
CA ILE A 13 3.30 0.15 8.40
C ILE A 13 4.72 -0.13 8.90
N GLN A 14 4.85 -0.41 10.20
CA GLN A 14 6.13 -0.86 10.76
C GLN A 14 6.47 -2.25 10.23
N PRO A 15 7.75 -2.55 9.90
CA PRO A 15 8.16 -3.84 9.38
C PRO A 15 7.70 -5.03 10.24
N GLN A 16 7.74 -4.88 11.56
CA GLN A 16 7.32 -5.90 12.51
C GLN A 16 5.82 -6.20 12.40
N ILE A 17 4.98 -5.17 12.25
CA ILE A 17 3.53 -5.34 12.07
C ILE A 17 3.25 -6.03 10.73
N ALA A 18 3.94 -5.64 9.66
CA ALA A 18 3.79 -6.27 8.36
C ALA A 18 4.16 -7.77 8.41
N GLN A 19 5.24 -8.11 9.10
CA GLN A 19 5.65 -9.49 9.32
C GLN A 19 4.60 -10.29 10.11
N THR A 20 4.05 -9.72 11.17
CA THR A 20 2.98 -10.35 11.96
C THR A 20 1.75 -10.62 11.10
N LEU A 21 1.31 -9.67 10.28
CA LEU A 21 0.16 -9.86 9.38
C LEU A 21 0.40 -11.02 8.40
N VAL A 22 1.59 -11.08 7.79
CA VAL A 22 1.95 -12.19 6.89
C VAL A 22 1.96 -13.53 7.64
N HIS A 23 2.49 -13.55 8.86
CA HIS A 23 2.50 -14.76 9.70
C HIS A 23 1.08 -15.23 10.09
N LEU A 24 0.15 -14.29 10.25
CA LEU A 24 -1.28 -14.56 10.48
C LEU A 24 -2.03 -14.96 9.20
N GLY A 25 -1.36 -15.10 8.07
CA GLY A 25 -1.95 -15.50 6.79
C GLY A 25 -2.53 -14.36 5.97
N VAL A 26 -2.23 -13.10 6.29
CA VAL A 26 -2.65 -11.94 5.47
C VAL A 26 -1.71 -11.80 4.26
N GLU A 27 -2.29 -11.84 3.06
CA GLU A 27 -1.58 -11.64 1.81
C GLU A 27 -1.30 -10.15 1.55
N LEU A 28 -0.06 -9.70 1.76
CA LEU A 28 0.35 -8.31 1.48
C LEU A 28 0.96 -8.13 0.09
N ARG A 29 1.21 -9.21 -0.68
CA ARG A 29 1.89 -9.18 -1.98
C ARG A 29 1.17 -8.31 -3.03
N ASP A 30 -0.16 -8.26 -2.98
CA ASP A 30 -0.99 -7.47 -3.91
C ASP A 30 -1.34 -6.07 -3.37
N ILE A 31 -0.76 -5.67 -2.23
CA ILE A 31 -0.96 -4.36 -1.62
C ILE A 31 0.29 -3.53 -1.86
N ILE A 32 0.13 -2.38 -2.53
CA ILE A 32 1.24 -1.44 -2.68
C ILE A 32 1.54 -0.83 -1.30
N THR A 33 2.80 -0.88 -0.88
CA THR A 33 3.25 -0.35 0.42
C THR A 33 4.28 0.77 0.28
N ARG A 34 4.19 1.78 1.16
CA ARG A 34 5.20 2.85 1.29
C ARG A 34 5.52 3.14 2.75
N GLY A 35 6.75 3.56 3.02
CA GLY A 35 7.22 3.86 4.38
C GLY A 35 6.57 5.10 5.01
N SER A 36 5.99 5.99 4.20
CA SER A 36 5.30 7.19 4.69
C SER A 36 4.13 7.56 3.78
N LEU A 37 3.19 8.33 4.33
CA LEU A 37 2.08 8.88 3.55
C LEU A 37 2.58 9.80 2.42
N GLN A 38 3.57 10.64 2.70
CA GLN A 38 4.21 11.50 1.69
C GLN A 38 4.70 10.69 0.48
N ALA A 39 5.43 9.59 0.73
CA ALA A 39 5.94 8.75 -0.35
C ALA A 39 4.80 8.11 -1.16
N GLY A 40 3.71 7.73 -0.48
CA GLY A 40 2.51 7.21 -1.15
C GLY A 40 1.82 8.25 -2.03
N ILE A 41 1.63 9.47 -1.53
CA ILE A 41 1.04 10.58 -2.28
C ILE A 41 1.90 10.92 -3.50
N ALA A 42 3.23 11.05 -3.32
CA ALA A 42 4.15 11.35 -4.40
C ALA A 42 4.07 10.32 -5.53
N GLU A 43 4.00 9.02 -5.19
CA GLU A 43 3.84 7.97 -6.20
C GLU A 43 2.50 8.07 -6.95
N VAL A 44 1.39 8.30 -6.23
CA VAL A 44 0.07 8.37 -6.86
C VAL A 44 -0.03 9.58 -7.79
N LEU A 45 0.52 10.73 -7.40
CA LEU A 45 0.57 11.92 -8.25
C LEU A 45 1.30 11.65 -9.57
N VAL A 46 2.47 11.00 -9.51
CA VAL A 46 3.23 10.59 -10.71
C VAL A 46 2.46 9.59 -11.58
N ARG A 47 1.72 8.65 -10.97
CA ARG A 47 0.91 7.68 -11.72
C ARG A 47 -0.33 8.31 -12.36
N SER A 48 -0.92 9.32 -11.72
CA SER A 48 -2.13 10.00 -12.22
C SER A 48 -1.87 10.89 -13.43
N SER A 49 -0.67 11.46 -13.56
CA SER A 49 -0.29 12.27 -14.73
C SER A 49 0.04 11.46 -15.97
N LEU A 50 0.15 10.13 -15.84
CA LEU A 50 0.41 9.18 -16.93
C LEU A 50 -0.87 8.52 -17.48
N ARG A 51 -2.06 8.97 -17.04
CA ARG A 51 -3.37 8.47 -17.48
C ARG A 51 -4.19 9.55 -18.17
#